data_AF-A0A7W0Y650-F1
#
_entry.id   AF-A0A7W0Y650-F1
#
_cell.length_a   1.000
_cell.length_b   1.000
_cell.length_c   1.000
_cell.angle_alpha   90.00
_cell.angle_beta   90.00
_cell.angle_gamma   90.00
#
_symmetry.space_group_name_H-M   'P 1'
#
loop_
_entity.id
_entity.type
_entity.pdbx_description
1 polymer ?
#
loop_
_entity_poly.entity_id
_entity_poly.type
_entity_poly.pdbx_seq_one_letter_code
_entity_poly.pdbx_strand_id
1 'polypeptide(L)'
;MPDLLAIVSKSMFEGAGEIAALGDRLWLHRYSSANKSLQPLGEGGRLFLITVRPPEQLWLVAVLDQPTFDGIEWVAEKSDLPITDITHLRSRLKFKTGKGIAAGGSLGASLQTPRALAAEDVVMLDAAIGKATAGLPTPREGVDEEPAVRLRRASEPENLFHHIELAKTARSACATCELAIGKGAVRVAEVYMHGDIR
;
A
#
# COMPACT_ATOMS: atom_id res chain seq x y z
N MET A 1 -11.33 -19.71 6.95
CA MET A 1 -11.42 -18.27 6.62
C MET A 1 -11.15 -18.09 5.13
N PRO A 2 -11.75 -17.10 4.46
CA PRO A 2 -11.49 -16.86 3.04
C PRO A 2 -10.21 -16.03 2.87
N ASP A 3 -9.26 -16.59 2.14
CA ASP A 3 -8.07 -15.87 1.68
C ASP A 3 -8.20 -15.63 0.18
N LEU A 4 -8.10 -14.37 -0.23
CA LEU A 4 -8.22 -13.96 -1.64
C LEU A 4 -6.99 -13.19 -2.10
N LEU A 5 -6.67 -13.36 -3.38
CA LEU A 5 -5.61 -12.64 -4.07
C LEU A 5 -6.24 -11.68 -5.08
N ALA A 6 -5.83 -10.41 -5.07
CA ALA A 6 -6.29 -9.42 -6.03
C ALA A 6 -5.15 -8.55 -6.56
N ILE A 7 -5.26 -8.16 -7.83
CA ILE A 7 -4.32 -7.22 -8.44
C ILE A 7 -4.70 -5.78 -8.10
N VAL A 8 -3.71 -4.97 -7.73
CA VAL A 8 -3.87 -3.53 -7.57
C VAL A 8 -3.75 -2.83 -8.91
N SER A 9 -4.53 -1.75 -9.10
CA SER A 9 -4.41 -0.92 -10.29
C SER A 9 -3.08 -0.17 -10.29
N LYS A 10 -2.64 0.27 -11.47
CA LYS A 10 -1.50 1.17 -11.61
C LYS A 10 -1.68 2.43 -10.75
N SER A 11 -2.87 3.02 -10.77
CA SER A 11 -3.18 4.23 -9.99
C SER A 11 -3.09 4.01 -8.47
N MET A 12 -3.47 2.84 -7.97
CA MET A 12 -3.36 2.50 -6.55
C MET A 12 -1.91 2.25 -6.13
N PHE A 13 -1.10 1.66 -7.03
CA PHE A 13 0.32 1.41 -6.76
C PHE A 13 1.19 2.67 -6.88
N GLU A 14 0.90 3.56 -7.84
CA GLU A 14 1.73 4.73 -8.16
C GLU A 14 1.16 6.06 -7.60
N GLY A 15 0.15 5.99 -6.72
CA GLY A 15 -0.77 7.10 -6.37
C GLY A 15 -0.19 8.40 -5.82
N ALA A 16 1.13 8.54 -5.68
CA ALA A 16 1.80 9.77 -5.23
C ALA A 16 2.99 10.22 -6.13
N GLY A 17 3.22 9.56 -7.27
CA GLY A 17 4.23 9.97 -8.26
C GLY A 17 5.61 9.35 -8.11
N GLU A 18 5.92 8.72 -6.97
CA GLU A 18 7.10 7.88 -6.82
C GLU A 18 6.77 6.40 -7.08
N ILE A 19 7.61 5.75 -7.89
CA ILE A 19 7.50 4.33 -8.18
C ILE A 19 8.14 3.57 -7.02
N ALA A 20 7.32 2.97 -6.16
CA ALA A 20 7.80 2.14 -5.07
C ALA A 20 8.65 0.96 -5.57
N ALA A 21 9.71 0.66 -4.82
CA ALA A 21 10.69 -0.38 -5.06
C ALA A 21 10.48 -1.60 -4.15
N LEU A 22 11.17 -2.70 -4.45
CA LEU A 22 11.21 -3.87 -3.56
C LEU A 22 11.74 -3.47 -2.19
N GLY A 23 11.06 -3.90 -1.12
CA GLY A 23 11.38 -3.55 0.27
C GLY A 23 10.63 -2.33 0.81
N ASP A 24 10.08 -1.47 -0.05
CA ASP A 24 9.29 -0.31 0.41
C ASP A 24 7.97 -0.73 1.06
N ARG A 25 7.37 0.16 1.84
CA ARG A 25 6.05 -0.06 2.46
C ARG A 25 5.03 0.89 1.87
N LEU A 26 3.98 0.36 1.25
CA LEU A 26 2.93 1.17 0.65
C LEU A 26 1.83 1.58 1.61
N TRP A 27 1.79 1.02 2.82
CA TRP A 27 0.90 1.52 3.86
C TRP A 27 -0.59 1.45 3.45
N LEU A 28 -0.92 0.50 2.57
CA LEU A 28 -2.26 0.34 2.02
C LEU A 28 -3.20 -0.16 3.11
N HIS A 29 -4.37 0.46 3.17
CA HIS A 29 -5.45 0.13 4.10
C HIS A 29 -6.81 0.03 3.37
N ARG A 30 -6.82 0.24 2.04
CA ARG A 30 -8.01 0.32 1.20
C ARG A 30 -7.79 -0.42 -0.11
N TYR A 31 -8.83 -1.08 -0.60
CA TYR A 31 -8.89 -1.68 -1.92
C TYR A 31 -10.25 -1.41 -2.58
N SER A 32 -10.27 -0.54 -3.60
CA SER A 32 -11.50 -0.17 -4.30
C SER A 32 -11.90 -1.21 -5.35
N SER A 33 -12.90 -2.02 -5.03
CA SER A 33 -13.47 -3.00 -5.97
C SER A 33 -14.81 -3.54 -5.46
N ALA A 34 -15.84 -3.46 -6.30
CA ALA A 34 -17.16 -4.07 -6.06
C ALA A 34 -17.29 -5.48 -6.67
N ASN A 35 -16.16 -6.14 -6.99
CA ASN A 35 -16.20 -7.46 -7.64
C ASN A 35 -16.84 -8.51 -6.71
N LYS A 36 -17.87 -9.21 -7.21
CA LYS A 36 -18.62 -10.22 -6.43
C LYS A 36 -17.74 -11.36 -5.88
N SER A 37 -16.61 -11.65 -6.51
CA SER A 37 -15.65 -12.66 -6.01
C SER A 37 -15.04 -12.31 -4.65
N LEU A 38 -15.08 -11.03 -4.23
CA LEU A 38 -14.59 -10.55 -2.94
C LEU A 38 -15.63 -10.68 -1.82
N GLN A 39 -16.92 -10.87 -2.14
CA GLN A 39 -17.99 -10.96 -1.14
C GLN A 39 -17.71 -11.91 0.03
N PRO A 40 -17.04 -13.08 -0.15
CA PRO A 40 -16.67 -13.94 0.97
C PRO A 40 -15.84 -13.26 2.06
N LEU A 41 -15.07 -12.20 1.75
CA LEU A 41 -14.32 -11.43 2.75
C LEU A 41 -15.22 -10.73 3.78
N GLY A 42 -16.51 -10.54 3.47
CA GLY A 42 -17.47 -10.02 4.45
C GLY A 42 -17.68 -10.94 5.64
N GLU A 43 -17.27 -12.21 5.55
CA GLU A 43 -17.24 -13.17 6.66
C GLU A 43 -15.91 -13.14 7.44
N GLY A 44 -15.03 -12.18 7.13
CA GLY A 44 -13.65 -12.06 7.64
C GLY A 44 -12.62 -12.64 6.66
N GLY A 45 -11.40 -12.89 7.14
CA GLY A 45 -10.30 -13.45 6.33
C GLY A 45 -9.31 -12.41 5.82
N ARG A 46 -8.57 -12.70 4.74
CA ARG A 46 -7.46 -11.87 4.28
C ARG A 46 -7.51 -11.60 2.78
N LEU A 47 -7.16 -10.37 2.41
CA LEU A 47 -6.99 -9.95 1.03
C LEU A 47 -5.52 -9.64 0.74
N PHE A 48 -4.90 -10.51 -0.05
CA PHE A 48 -3.53 -10.38 -0.53
C PHE A 48 -3.52 -9.52 -1.78
N LEU A 49 -2.84 -8.37 -1.72
CA LEU A 49 -2.74 -7.41 -2.80
C LEU A 49 -1.41 -7.58 -3.53
N ILE A 50 -1.47 -7.72 -4.84
CA ILE A 50 -0.30 -7.91 -5.71
C ILE A 50 -0.26 -6.89 -6.83
N THR A 51 0.94 -6.64 -7.36
CA THR A 51 1.15 -5.91 -8.61
C THR A 51 1.97 -6.75 -9.59
N VAL A 52 1.81 -6.44 -10.87
CA VAL A 52 2.57 -7.06 -11.97
C VAL A 52 3.45 -6.01 -12.60
N ARG A 53 4.77 -6.19 -12.54
CA ARG A 53 5.75 -5.28 -13.14
C ARG A 53 6.37 -5.88 -14.42
N PRO A 54 6.73 -5.06 -15.43
CA PRO A 54 7.51 -5.54 -16.56
C PRO A 54 8.86 -6.15 -16.12
N PRO A 55 9.35 -7.23 -16.75
CA PRO A 55 8.75 -7.93 -17.90
C PRO A 55 7.56 -8.84 -17.54
N GLU A 56 7.54 -9.54 -16.39
CA GLU A 56 6.37 -10.25 -15.81
C GLU A 56 6.64 -10.61 -14.33
N GLN A 57 7.11 -9.64 -13.55
CA GLN A 57 7.40 -9.84 -12.12
C GLN A 57 6.12 -9.72 -11.29
N LEU A 58 5.94 -10.64 -10.35
CA LEU A 58 4.81 -10.66 -9.43
C LEU A 58 5.26 -10.21 -8.06
N TRP A 59 4.77 -9.07 -7.59
CA TRP A 59 5.13 -8.54 -6.28
C TRP A 59 3.91 -8.54 -5.36
N LEU A 60 4.09 -8.99 -4.13
CA LEU A 60 3.15 -8.79 -3.04
C LEU A 60 3.38 -7.40 -2.44
N VAL A 61 2.33 -6.61 -2.34
CA VAL A 61 2.44 -5.19 -1.94
C VAL A 61 1.74 -4.86 -0.62
N ALA A 62 0.74 -5.66 -0.24
CA ALA A 62 0.03 -5.53 1.03
C ALA A 62 -0.80 -6.78 1.33
N VAL A 63 -1.14 -6.94 2.60
CA VAL A 63 -2.20 -7.85 3.05
C VAL A 63 -3.15 -7.02 3.90
N LEU A 64 -4.43 -7.02 3.52
CA LEU A 64 -5.50 -6.46 4.32
C LEU A 64 -6.10 -7.58 5.14
N ASP A 65 -5.90 -7.54 6.47
CA ASP A 65 -6.47 -8.52 7.39
C ASP A 65 -7.86 -8.08 7.85
N GLN A 66 -8.80 -9.01 7.83
CA GLN A 66 -10.22 -8.81 8.14
C GLN A 66 -10.84 -7.56 7.48
N PRO A 67 -10.72 -7.39 6.15
CA PRO A 67 -11.22 -6.19 5.50
C PRO A 67 -12.75 -6.14 5.55
N THR A 68 -13.29 -4.97 5.86
CA THR A 68 -14.73 -4.70 5.83
C THR A 68 -15.10 -3.90 4.59
N PHE A 69 -16.22 -4.24 3.94
CA PHE A 69 -16.71 -3.51 2.79
C PHE A 69 -17.56 -2.31 3.24
N ASP A 70 -17.19 -1.10 2.83
CA ASP A 70 -17.91 0.13 3.20
C ASP A 70 -19.03 0.53 2.21
N GLY A 71 -19.23 -0.27 1.17
CA GLY A 71 -20.15 -0.01 0.06
C GLY A 71 -19.46 0.38 -1.25
N ILE A 72 -18.19 0.78 -1.18
CA ILE A 72 -17.39 1.23 -2.33
C ILE A 72 -16.03 0.50 -2.37
N GLU A 73 -15.38 0.36 -1.22
CA GLU A 73 -14.06 -0.21 -1.06
C GLU A 73 -13.98 -1.17 0.14
N TRP A 74 -12.93 -1.98 0.12
CA TRP A 74 -12.55 -2.88 1.21
C TRP A 74 -11.53 -2.16 2.10
N VAL A 75 -11.86 -1.97 3.37
CA VAL A 75 -11.07 -1.21 4.34
C VAL A 75 -10.59 -2.12 5.46
N ALA A 76 -9.31 -2.00 5.85
CA ALA A 76 -8.70 -2.74 6.94
C ALA A 76 -7.70 -1.86 7.70
N GLU A 77 -7.05 -2.44 8.72
CA GLU A 77 -5.85 -1.83 9.29
C GLU A 77 -4.75 -1.68 8.21
N LYS A 78 -3.90 -0.69 8.42
CA LYS A 78 -2.79 -0.33 7.55
C LYS A 78 -1.78 -1.46 7.46
N SER A 79 -1.55 -1.98 6.25
CA SER A 79 -0.51 -2.99 6.01
C SER A 79 0.88 -2.38 6.13
N ASP A 80 1.74 -2.98 6.96
CA ASP A 80 3.14 -2.60 7.18
C ASP A 80 4.15 -3.49 6.44
N LEU A 81 3.64 -4.31 5.51
CA LEU A 81 4.45 -5.29 4.78
C LEU A 81 5.39 -4.61 3.77
N PRO A 82 6.66 -5.04 3.72
CA PRO A 82 7.55 -4.64 2.64
C PRO A 82 7.09 -5.26 1.31
N ILE A 83 7.20 -4.51 0.21
CA ILE A 83 6.97 -5.02 -1.14
C ILE A 83 7.92 -6.19 -1.37
N THR A 84 7.36 -7.35 -1.66
CA THR A 84 8.09 -8.62 -1.72
C THR A 84 7.97 -9.24 -3.10
N ASP A 85 9.10 -9.59 -3.71
CA ASP A 85 9.11 -10.34 -4.98
C ASP A 85 8.69 -11.80 -4.75
N ILE A 86 7.53 -12.16 -5.30
CA ILE A 86 6.96 -13.51 -5.26
C ILE A 86 6.88 -14.14 -6.65
N THR A 87 7.63 -13.63 -7.63
CA THR A 87 7.65 -14.12 -9.02
C THR A 87 7.91 -15.63 -9.09
N HIS A 88 8.79 -16.14 -8.23
CA HIS A 88 9.12 -17.56 -8.12
C HIS A 88 7.94 -18.45 -7.67
N LEU A 89 6.90 -17.88 -7.07
CA LEU A 89 5.69 -18.60 -6.65
C LEU A 89 4.66 -18.74 -7.79
N ARG A 90 4.81 -18.02 -8.90
CA ARG A 90 3.83 -18.01 -10.01
C ARG A 90 3.44 -19.40 -10.51
N SER A 91 4.42 -20.30 -10.68
CA SER A 91 4.19 -21.67 -11.17
C SER A 91 3.65 -22.61 -10.08
N ARG A 92 3.74 -22.20 -8.81
CA ARG A 92 3.38 -22.98 -7.64
C ARG A 92 1.98 -22.65 -7.11
N LEU A 93 1.53 -21.41 -7.28
CA LEU A 93 0.18 -21.00 -6.89
C LEU A 93 -0.86 -21.77 -7.70
N LYS A 94 -1.75 -22.49 -7.01
CA LYS A 94 -2.80 -23.32 -7.64
C LYS A 94 -4.19 -22.72 -7.53
N PHE A 95 -4.44 -21.86 -6.55
CA PHE A 95 -5.75 -21.34 -6.17
C PHE A 95 -6.72 -22.46 -5.78
N LYS A 96 -7.86 -22.12 -5.16
CA LYS A 96 -8.91 -23.11 -4.87
C LYS A 96 -9.43 -23.82 -6.14
N THR A 97 -9.26 -23.20 -7.30
CA THR A 97 -9.67 -23.76 -8.60
C THR A 97 -8.71 -24.80 -9.17
N GLY A 98 -7.50 -24.95 -8.61
CA GLY A 98 -6.46 -25.87 -9.09
C GLY A 98 -5.78 -25.46 -10.41
N LYS A 99 -6.29 -24.43 -11.10
CA LYS A 99 -5.84 -24.01 -12.44
C LYS A 99 -4.56 -23.16 -12.43
N GLY A 100 -4.13 -22.67 -11.27
CA GLY A 100 -2.98 -21.79 -11.13
C GLY A 100 -3.05 -20.54 -12.02
N ILE A 101 -1.88 -19.97 -12.34
CA ILE A 101 -1.74 -18.83 -13.24
C ILE A 101 -1.46 -19.35 -14.66
N ALA A 102 -2.30 -18.96 -15.63
CA ALA A 102 -2.18 -19.43 -17.01
C ALA A 102 -0.81 -19.04 -17.62
N ALA A 103 -0.20 -19.99 -18.35
CA ALA A 103 1.15 -19.84 -18.90
C ALA A 103 1.23 -19.12 -20.26
N GLY A 104 0.11 -18.65 -20.82
CA GLY A 104 0.03 -18.17 -22.21
C GLY A 104 -0.62 -16.80 -22.42
N GLY A 105 -0.89 -16.04 -21.36
CA GLY A 105 -1.43 -14.67 -21.43
C GLY A 105 -0.71 -13.74 -20.47
N SER A 106 -0.77 -12.43 -20.68
CA SER A 106 -0.07 -11.48 -19.80
C SER A 106 -0.50 -11.67 -18.35
N LEU A 107 0.47 -11.67 -17.44
CA LEU A 107 0.23 -11.94 -16.02
C LEU A 107 -0.84 -11.01 -15.42
N GLY A 108 -0.86 -9.74 -15.84
CA GLY A 108 -1.88 -8.78 -15.44
C GLY A 108 -3.30 -9.15 -15.92
N ALA A 109 -3.44 -9.65 -17.16
CA ALA A 109 -4.73 -10.10 -17.68
C ALA A 109 -5.26 -11.35 -16.94
N SER A 110 -4.35 -12.27 -16.59
CA SER A 110 -4.70 -13.51 -15.88
C SER A 110 -5.23 -13.27 -14.45
N LEU A 111 -4.90 -12.13 -13.85
CA LEU A 111 -5.18 -11.81 -12.44
C LEU A 111 -6.19 -10.67 -12.27
N GLN A 112 -6.87 -10.24 -13.34
CA GLN A 112 -7.88 -9.17 -13.27
C GLN A 112 -9.06 -9.48 -12.36
N THR A 113 -9.43 -10.75 -12.25
CA THR A 113 -10.48 -11.18 -11.32
C THR A 113 -9.83 -11.69 -10.04
N PRO A 114 -10.23 -11.18 -8.86
CA PRO A 114 -9.76 -11.71 -7.59
C PRO A 114 -9.98 -13.23 -7.49
N ARG A 115 -9.00 -13.94 -6.92
CA ARG A 115 -8.97 -15.41 -6.87
C ARG A 115 -8.90 -15.88 -5.43
N ALA A 116 -9.73 -16.85 -5.08
CA ALA A 116 -9.60 -17.52 -3.79
C ALA A 116 -8.32 -18.38 -3.74
N LEU A 117 -7.52 -18.19 -2.71
CA LEU A 117 -6.29 -18.93 -2.44
C LEU A 117 -6.61 -20.27 -1.79
N ALA A 118 -5.85 -21.30 -2.17
CA ALA A 118 -5.83 -22.56 -1.42
C ALA A 118 -5.00 -22.40 -0.15
N ALA A 119 -5.20 -23.26 0.85
CA ALA A 119 -4.47 -23.17 2.12
C ALA A 119 -2.95 -23.30 1.91
N GLU A 120 -2.53 -24.11 0.94
CA GLU A 120 -1.14 -24.31 0.56
C GLU A 120 -0.54 -23.05 -0.08
N ASP A 121 -1.34 -22.32 -0.87
CA ASP A 121 -0.92 -21.04 -1.46
C ASP A 121 -0.68 -19.99 -0.38
N VAL A 122 -1.57 -19.95 0.61
CA VAL A 122 -1.48 -19.06 1.76
C VAL A 122 -0.19 -19.33 2.55
N VAL A 123 0.13 -20.59 2.84
CA VAL A 123 1.39 -20.96 3.52
C VAL A 123 2.61 -20.50 2.73
N MET A 124 2.59 -20.60 1.39
CA MET A 124 3.68 -20.12 0.55
C MET A 124 3.83 -18.60 0.61
N LEU A 125 2.72 -17.85 0.63
CA LEU A 125 2.72 -16.40 0.75
C LEU A 125 3.17 -15.94 2.14
N ASP A 126 2.66 -16.55 3.21
CA ASP A 126 3.07 -16.26 4.59
C ASP A 126 4.58 -16.55 4.79
N ALA A 127 5.10 -17.62 4.19
CA ALA A 127 6.54 -17.91 4.22
C ALA A 127 7.38 -16.88 3.44
N ALA A 128 6.86 -16.35 2.33
CA ALA A 128 7.53 -15.29 1.58
C ALA A 128 7.56 -13.97 2.39
N ILE A 129 6.44 -13.64 3.04
CA ILE A 129 6.33 -12.49 3.94
C ILE A 129 7.34 -12.61 5.10
N GLY A 130 7.37 -13.75 5.79
CA GLY A 130 8.28 -13.97 6.91
C GLY A 130 9.77 -13.87 6.54
N LYS A 131 10.14 -14.29 5.32
CA LYS A 131 11.50 -14.11 4.80
C LYS A 131 11.83 -12.65 4.49
N ALA A 132 10.88 -11.91 3.92
CA ALA A 132 11.07 -10.50 3.59
C ALA A 132 11.22 -9.63 4.85
N THR A 133 10.44 -9.92 5.89
CA THR A 133 10.56 -9.22 7.19
C THR A 133 11.84 -9.59 7.95
N ALA A 134 12.30 -10.84 7.86
CA ALA A 134 13.56 -11.27 8.49
C ALA A 134 14.83 -10.83 7.74
N GLY A 135 14.74 -10.54 6.45
CA GLY A 135 15.86 -10.14 5.60
C GLY A 135 16.17 -8.63 5.62
N LEU A 136 15.36 -7.83 6.31
CA LEU A 136 15.66 -6.42 6.52
C LEU A 136 16.81 -6.32 7.54
N PRO A 137 17.93 -5.64 7.21
CA PRO A 137 18.86 -5.22 8.25
C PRO A 137 18.07 -4.39 9.27
N THR A 138 18.33 -4.64 10.55
CA THR A 138 17.89 -3.77 11.64
C THR A 138 18.04 -2.30 11.22
N PRO A 139 17.06 -1.42 11.52
CA PRO A 139 17.22 0.01 11.30
C PRO A 139 18.60 0.41 11.83
N ARG A 140 19.40 1.13 11.03
CA ARG A 140 20.66 1.68 11.51
C ARG A 140 20.36 2.53 12.73
N GLU A 141 20.68 1.99 13.89
CA GLU A 141 20.75 2.70 15.16
C GLU A 141 21.84 3.77 15.00
N GLY A 142 21.44 5.04 15.08
CA GLY A 142 22.37 6.16 14.97
C GLY A 142 21.79 7.39 14.29
N VAL A 143 20.85 8.06 14.97
CA VAL A 143 21.04 9.46 15.38
C VAL A 143 20.41 9.59 16.77
N ASP A 144 21.14 10.24 17.67
CA ASP A 144 21.01 10.24 19.12
C ASP A 144 19.58 10.37 19.68
N GLU A 145 19.25 9.46 20.61
CA GLU A 145 18.06 9.51 21.45
C GLU A 145 18.28 10.55 22.57
N GLU A 146 17.83 11.79 22.36
CA GLU A 146 17.61 12.75 23.44
C GLU A 146 16.39 12.29 24.28
N PRO A 147 16.43 12.35 25.63
CA PRO A 147 15.47 11.63 26.45
C PRO A 147 14.06 12.22 26.34
N ALA A 148 13.09 11.31 26.21
CA ALA A 148 11.67 11.57 26.03
C ALA A 148 11.09 12.58 27.03
N VAL A 149 10.85 13.80 26.56
CA VAL A 149 9.82 14.68 27.14
C VAL A 149 8.47 14.13 26.69
N ARG A 150 7.67 13.59 27.62
CA ARG A 150 6.25 13.30 27.40
C ARG A 150 5.50 14.62 27.19
N LEU A 151 5.50 15.13 25.97
CA LEU A 151 4.50 16.09 25.54
C LEU A 151 3.20 15.33 25.27
N ARG A 152 2.18 15.63 26.08
CA ARG A 152 0.81 15.16 25.86
C ARG A 152 0.41 15.58 24.43
N ARG A 153 0.10 14.62 23.56
CA ARG A 153 -0.51 14.89 22.24
C ARG A 153 -1.76 15.74 22.46
N ALA A 154 -1.68 17.02 22.12
CA ALA A 154 -2.85 17.74 21.69
C ALA A 154 -3.34 17.04 20.41
N SER A 155 -4.64 16.77 20.33
CA SER A 155 -5.31 16.13 19.20
C SER A 155 -4.89 16.78 17.88
N GLU A 156 -4.14 16.04 17.05
CA GLU A 156 -3.84 16.42 15.66
C GLU A 156 -5.20 16.55 14.93
N PRO A 157 -5.47 17.67 14.24
CA PRO A 157 -6.72 17.81 13.52
C PRO A 157 -6.73 16.80 12.37
N GLU A 158 -7.80 16.02 12.28
CA GLU A 158 -8.01 14.88 11.37
C GLU A 158 -7.99 15.26 9.87
N ASN A 159 -7.69 16.51 9.53
CA ASN A 159 -7.78 17.12 8.19
C ASN A 159 -6.55 17.97 7.81
N LEU A 160 -5.38 17.71 8.39
CA LEU A 160 -4.13 18.37 7.98
C LEU A 160 -3.41 17.54 6.91
N PHE A 161 -3.21 18.11 5.72
CA PHE A 161 -2.46 17.46 4.65
C PHE A 161 -1.21 18.26 4.28
N HIS A 162 -0.12 17.55 4.01
CA HIS A 162 1.09 18.13 3.48
C HIS A 162 1.05 18.08 1.94
N HIS A 163 1.08 19.25 1.30
CA HIS A 163 1.10 19.38 -0.14
C HIS A 163 2.49 19.83 -0.60
N ILE A 164 3.15 19.01 -1.42
CA ILE A 164 4.47 19.31 -1.98
C ILE A 164 4.28 19.78 -3.42
N GLU A 165 4.69 21.00 -3.74
CA GLU A 165 4.61 21.55 -5.10
C GLU A 165 5.77 22.50 -5.43
N LEU A 166 5.90 22.82 -6.72
CA LEU A 166 6.75 23.92 -7.16
C LEU A 166 6.03 25.25 -6.95
N ALA A 167 6.72 26.24 -6.39
CA ALA A 167 6.17 27.57 -6.16
C ALA A 167 5.77 28.25 -7.49
N LYS A 168 4.46 28.38 -7.74
CA LYS A 168 3.92 28.97 -8.97
C LYS A 168 4.31 30.46 -9.14
N THR A 169 4.53 31.15 -8.03
CA THR A 169 4.94 32.57 -7.97
C THR A 169 5.95 32.79 -6.85
N ALA A 170 6.71 33.89 -6.90
CA ALA A 170 7.70 34.26 -5.88
C ALA A 170 7.09 35.07 -4.70
N ARG A 171 5.80 34.87 -4.41
CA ARG A 171 5.06 35.66 -3.40
C ARG A 171 4.92 34.97 -2.05
N SER A 172 5.31 33.70 -1.93
CA SER A 172 5.26 32.96 -0.66
C SER A 172 6.58 33.08 0.10
N ALA A 173 6.50 33.02 1.43
CA ALA A 173 7.65 32.91 2.32
C ALA A 173 7.55 31.62 3.15
N CYS A 174 8.70 31.13 3.63
CA CYS A 174 8.73 30.02 4.57
C CYS A 174 8.09 30.43 5.90
N ALA A 175 7.17 29.61 6.43
CA ALA A 175 6.51 29.90 7.71
C ALA A 175 7.46 29.82 8.92
N THR A 176 8.61 29.14 8.80
CA THR A 176 9.59 28.98 9.89
C THR A 176 10.64 30.08 9.90
N CYS A 177 11.21 30.41 8.74
CA CYS A 177 12.36 31.32 8.64
C CYS A 177 12.05 32.63 7.92
N GLU A 178 10.81 32.82 7.46
CA GLU A 178 10.31 34.04 6.80
C GLU A 178 11.02 34.43 5.50
N LEU A 179 11.96 33.61 5.03
CA LEU A 179 12.65 33.82 3.75
C LEU A 179 11.70 33.62 2.58
N ALA A 180 11.85 34.49 1.57
CA ALA A 180 11.08 34.40 0.33
C ALA A 180 11.39 33.10 -0.44
N ILE A 181 10.35 32.44 -0.93
CA ILE A 181 10.45 31.24 -1.76
C ILE A 181 10.37 31.66 -3.23
N GLY A 182 11.46 31.44 -3.95
CA GLY A 182 11.56 31.77 -5.37
C GLY A 182 10.57 30.98 -6.24
N LYS A 183 10.11 31.58 -7.33
CA LYS A 183 9.27 30.89 -8.32
C LYS A 183 10.02 29.66 -8.87
N GLY A 184 9.35 28.51 -8.90
CA GLY A 184 9.92 27.23 -9.35
C GLY A 184 10.70 26.48 -8.28
N ALA A 185 10.89 27.04 -7.07
CA ALA A 185 11.46 26.29 -5.95
C ALA A 185 10.45 25.27 -5.41
N VAL A 186 10.94 24.11 -4.96
CA VAL A 186 10.13 23.12 -4.24
C VAL A 186 9.72 23.71 -2.89
N ARG A 187 8.43 23.62 -2.56
CA ARG A 187 7.89 24.04 -1.25
C ARG A 187 6.93 22.99 -0.71
N VAL A 188 6.88 22.89 0.61
CA VAL A 188 5.87 22.12 1.35
C VAL A 188 4.88 23.12 1.94
N ALA A 189 3.59 22.89 1.72
CA ALA A 189 2.52 23.66 2.31
C ALA A 189 1.66 22.73 3.18
N GLU A 190 1.39 23.16 4.40
CA GLU A 190 0.36 22.57 5.24
C GLU A 190 -0.99 23.16 4.82
N VAL A 191 -1.88 22.30 4.34
CA VAL A 191 -3.21 22.69 3.91
C VAL A 191 -4.21 22.14 4.91
N TYR A 192 -4.94 23.06 5.54
CA TYR A 192 -6.10 22.74 6.36
C TYR A 192 -7.35 22.81 5.49
N MET A 193 -8.05 21.69 5.28
CA MET A 193 -9.40 21.75 4.74
C MET A 193 -10.35 22.15 5.85
N HIS A 194 -10.85 23.40 5.83
CA HIS A 194 -12.07 23.72 6.56
C HIS A 194 -13.18 22.87 5.96
N GLY A 195 -13.67 21.88 6.72
CA GLY A 195 -14.90 21.20 6.37
C GLY A 195 -16.01 22.25 6.26
N ASP A 196 -16.63 22.34 5.10
CA ASP A 196 -17.77 23.22 4.86
C ASP A 196 -18.84 22.94 5.93
N ILE A 197 -19.05 23.89 6.83
CA ILE A 197 -20.25 23.94 7.66
C ILE A 197 -21.32 24.63 6.82
N ARG A 198 -22.11 23.80 6.11
CA ARG A 198 -23.36 24.11 5.37
C ARG A 198 -23.28 25.07 4.18
#